data_AF-A0A537HHM7-F1
#
_entry.id   AF-A0A537HHM7-F1
#
_cell.length_a   1.000
_cell.length_b   1.000
_cell.length_c   1.000
_cell.angle_alpha   90.00
_cell.angle_beta   90.00
_cell.angle_gamma   90.00
#
_symmetry.space_group_name_H-M   'P 1'
#
loop_
_entity.id
_entity.type
_entity.pdbx_description
1 polymer ?
#
loop_
_entity_poly.entity_id
_entity_poly.type
_entity_poly.pdbx_seq_one_letter_code
_entity_poly.pdbx_strand_id
1 'polypeptide(L)'
;MMKVRRELRRNYGPAMRLALISLILCGLVFPLVITGFAQLIFPSQANGSLVQFHGKTVGSNLIAQNFSMSIFFHPRNDSASGVDPDITVQDAYSQIPRISSATGISEDGLQQIVNQNEEGTFWTFGTPYVNVLRLNLALIKSGSSAYNSFS
;
A
#
# COMPACT_ATOMS: atom_id res chain seq x y z
N MET A 1 -5.67 55.69 25.92
CA MET A 1 -5.14 54.88 24.79
C MET A 1 -3.80 54.17 25.07
N MET A 2 -2.77 54.80 25.69
CA MET A 2 -1.46 54.13 25.91
C MET A 2 -1.48 52.90 26.83
N LYS A 3 -2.32 52.87 27.89
CA LYS A 3 -2.40 51.72 28.81
C LYS A 3 -2.92 50.45 28.09
N VAL A 4 -3.87 50.60 27.18
CA VAL A 4 -4.46 49.50 26.39
C VAL A 4 -3.43 48.85 25.47
N ARG A 5 -2.60 49.64 24.77
CA ARG A 5 -1.53 49.08 23.91
C ARG A 5 -0.46 48.31 24.70
N ARG A 6 -0.17 48.71 25.93
CA ARG A 6 0.81 48.06 26.80
C ARG A 6 0.29 46.72 27.36
N GLU A 7 -0.99 46.67 27.74
CA GLU A 7 -1.71 45.45 28.13
C GLU A 7 -1.82 44.46 26.96
N LEU A 8 -2.25 44.92 25.78
CA LEU A 8 -2.33 44.11 24.57
C LEU A 8 -0.96 43.49 24.23
N ARG A 9 0.12 44.27 24.26
CA ARG A 9 1.47 43.75 23.98
C ARG A 9 1.96 42.74 25.03
N ARG A 10 1.55 42.90 26.30
CA ARG A 10 1.92 42.00 27.40
C ARG A 10 1.23 40.64 27.30
N ASN A 11 -0.01 40.61 26.82
CA ASN A 11 -0.82 39.40 26.77
C ASN A 11 -0.75 38.67 25.41
N TYR A 12 -0.79 39.41 24.29
CA TYR A 12 -0.77 38.80 22.94
C TYR A 12 0.64 38.49 22.42
N GLY A 13 1.68 39.15 22.97
CA GLY A 13 3.08 38.89 22.59
C GLY A 13 3.52 37.44 22.90
N PRO A 14 3.33 36.93 24.14
CA PRO A 14 3.61 35.54 24.46
C PRO A 14 2.78 34.54 23.63
N ALA A 15 1.49 34.83 23.41
CA ALA A 15 0.62 33.98 22.60
C ALA A 15 1.13 33.85 21.16
N MET A 16 1.52 34.95 20.52
CA MET A 16 2.08 34.93 19.16
C MET A 16 3.40 34.14 19.09
N ARG A 17 4.28 34.27 20.10
CA ARG A 17 5.53 33.51 20.16
C ARG A 17 5.28 32.01 20.33
N LEU A 18 4.38 31.63 21.23
CA LEU A 18 3.99 30.23 21.41
C LEU A 18 3.36 29.66 20.14
N ALA A 19 2.53 30.44 19.43
CA ALA A 19 1.98 30.05 18.15
C ALA A 19 3.07 29.82 17.09
N LEU A 20 4.05 30.72 16.98
CA LEU A 20 5.18 30.56 16.06
C LEU A 20 6.07 29.38 16.42
N ILE A 21 6.38 29.19 17.71
CA ILE A 21 7.16 28.04 18.18
C ILE A 21 6.41 26.74 17.86
N SER A 22 5.11 26.68 18.16
CA SER A 22 4.27 25.52 17.85
C SER A 22 4.22 25.24 16.35
N LEU A 23 4.07 26.28 15.52
CA LEU A 23 4.08 26.15 14.06
C LEU A 23 5.41 25.60 13.54
N ILE A 24 6.54 26.11 14.03
CA ILE A 24 7.87 25.64 13.61
C ILE A 24 8.10 24.21 14.11
N LEU A 25 7.77 23.94 15.37
CA LEU A 25 8.01 22.64 15.97
C LEU A 25 7.16 21.56 15.30
N CYS A 26 5.85 21.75 15.18
CA CYS A 26 4.93 20.77 14.63
C CYS A 26 4.86 20.77 13.10
N GLY A 27 5.11 21.91 12.46
CA GLY A 27 5.01 22.07 11.01
C GLY A 27 6.31 21.83 10.26
N LEU A 28 7.47 21.95 10.92
CA LEU A 28 8.77 21.83 10.25
C LEU A 28 9.70 20.85 10.97
N VAL A 29 9.96 21.06 12.27
CA VAL A 29 10.94 20.22 13.00
C VAL A 29 10.44 18.78 13.10
N PHE A 30 9.20 18.58 13.55
CA PHE A 30 8.64 17.25 13.74
C PHE A 30 8.54 16.43 12.44
N PRO A 31 7.97 16.95 11.32
CA PRO A 31 7.93 16.22 10.06
C PRO A 31 9.33 15.87 9.54
N LEU A 32 10.29 16.80 9.58
CA LEU A 32 11.64 16.54 9.09
C LEU A 32 12.36 15.48 9.92
N VAL A 33 12.21 15.52 11.24
CA VAL A 33 12.77 14.51 12.14
C VAL A 33 12.16 13.14 11.84
N ILE A 34 10.84 13.03 11.81
CA ILE A 34 10.15 11.76 11.55
C ILE A 34 10.47 11.22 10.16
N THR A 35 10.44 12.05 9.11
CA THR A 35 10.81 11.64 7.75
C THR A 35 12.26 11.21 7.68
N GLY A 36 13.19 11.94 8.30
CA GLY A 36 14.61 11.57 8.36
C GLY A 36 14.80 10.19 9.02
N PHE A 37 14.18 9.98 10.18
CA PHE A 37 14.22 8.68 10.87
C PHE A 37 13.57 7.56 10.04
N ALA A 38 12.43 7.82 9.40
CA ALA A 38 11.75 6.83 8.56
C ALA A 38 12.59 6.43 7.35
N GLN A 39 13.27 7.37 6.70
CA GLN A 39 14.16 7.09 5.56
C GLN A 39 15.39 6.29 5.98
N LEU A 40 15.88 6.45 7.21
CA LEU A 40 17.03 5.70 7.72
C LEU A 40 16.67 4.25 8.08
N ILE A 41 15.52 4.03 8.71
CA ILE A 41 15.16 2.71 9.25
C ILE A 41 14.29 1.90 8.27
N PHE A 42 13.37 2.57 7.56
CA PHE A 42 12.36 1.94 6.70
C PHE A 42 12.24 2.64 5.34
N PRO A 43 13.32 2.71 4.53
CA PRO A 43 13.32 3.45 3.28
C PRO A 43 12.28 2.93 2.28
N SER A 44 12.06 1.62 2.19
CA SER A 44 11.06 1.07 1.26
C SER A 44 9.65 1.55 1.58
N GLN A 45 9.26 1.58 2.85
CA GLN A 45 7.93 1.97 3.30
C GLN A 45 7.76 3.49 3.26
N ALA A 46 8.80 4.24 3.65
CA ALA A 46 8.81 5.70 3.59
C ALA A 46 8.64 6.24 2.16
N ASN A 47 9.10 5.49 1.16
CA ASN A 47 8.94 5.81 -0.26
C ASN A 47 7.72 5.14 -0.91
N GLY A 48 6.81 4.56 -0.12
CA GLY A 48 5.52 4.05 -0.58
C GLY A 48 5.50 2.59 -1.02
N SER A 49 6.44 1.77 -0.56
CA SER A 49 6.49 0.30 -0.78
C SER A 49 6.37 -0.10 -2.27
N LEU A 50 7.14 0.60 -3.10
CA LEU A 50 7.13 0.43 -4.56
C LEU A 50 7.58 -0.98 -4.98
N VAL A 51 6.91 -1.52 -5.99
CA VAL A 51 7.20 -2.82 -6.58
C VAL A 51 7.85 -2.61 -7.94
N GLN A 52 8.98 -3.27 -8.15
CA GLN A 52 9.74 -3.21 -9.40
C GLN A 52 9.65 -4.55 -10.13
N PHE A 53 9.47 -4.47 -11.44
CA PHE A 53 9.48 -5.61 -12.35
C PHE A 53 10.32 -5.22 -13.58
N HIS A 54 11.35 -6.01 -13.90
CA HIS A 54 12.31 -5.72 -14.97
C HIS A 54 12.91 -4.30 -14.94
N GLY A 55 13.28 -3.83 -13.75
CA GLY A 55 13.89 -2.51 -13.57
C GLY A 55 12.93 -1.33 -13.74
N LYS A 56 11.64 -1.57 -13.95
CA LYS A 56 10.59 -0.55 -14.01
C LYS A 56 9.69 -0.66 -12.79
N THR A 57 9.29 0.49 -12.25
CA THR A 57 8.29 0.56 -11.18
C THR A 57 6.91 0.25 -11.76
N VAL A 58 6.32 -0.87 -11.34
CA VAL A 58 5.01 -1.32 -11.82
C VAL A 58 3.87 -0.98 -10.86
N GLY A 59 4.18 -0.52 -9.65
CA GLY A 59 3.17 -0.06 -8.69
C GLY A 59 3.68 -0.02 -7.26
N SER A 60 2.76 -0.18 -6.31
CA SER A 60 3.01 -0.27 -4.87
C SER A 60 2.25 -1.45 -4.29
N ASN A 61 2.81 -2.08 -3.25
CA ASN A 61 2.08 -3.11 -2.49
C ASN A 61 0.84 -2.54 -1.78
N LEU A 62 0.75 -1.22 -1.61
CA LEU A 62 -0.30 -0.55 -0.83
C LEU A 62 -1.49 -0.06 -1.68
N ILE A 63 -1.43 -0.19 -3.00
CA ILE A 63 -2.42 0.38 -3.92
C ILE A 63 -2.92 -0.68 -4.89
N ALA A 64 -4.25 -0.87 -4.90
CA ALA A 64 -4.91 -1.72 -5.87
C ALA A 64 -4.70 -1.22 -7.30
N GLN A 65 -4.47 -2.16 -8.21
CA GLN A 65 -4.46 -1.89 -9.64
C GLN A 65 -5.69 -2.48 -10.30
N ASN A 66 -6.19 -1.81 -11.33
CA ASN A 66 -7.29 -2.35 -12.12
C ASN A 66 -6.77 -3.43 -13.07
N PHE A 67 -7.02 -4.69 -12.73
CA PHE A 67 -6.82 -5.83 -13.61
C PHE A 67 -8.14 -6.21 -14.27
N SER A 68 -8.25 -6.05 -15.58
CA SER A 68 -9.49 -6.34 -16.34
C SER A 68 -9.44 -7.66 -17.12
N MET A 69 -8.24 -8.20 -17.38
CA MET A 69 -8.08 -9.43 -18.15
C MET A 69 -8.42 -10.67 -17.32
N SER A 70 -9.05 -11.68 -17.95
CA SER A 70 -9.47 -12.92 -17.29
C SER A 70 -8.31 -13.80 -16.79
N ILE A 71 -7.11 -13.59 -17.34
CA ILE A 71 -5.88 -14.28 -16.97
C ILE A 71 -5.27 -13.81 -15.63
N PHE A 72 -5.77 -12.72 -15.04
CA PHE A 72 -5.26 -12.17 -13.78
C PHE A 72 -6.26 -12.34 -12.65
N PHE A 73 -5.76 -12.30 -11.42
CA PHE A 73 -6.59 -12.08 -10.23
C PHE A 73 -7.07 -10.63 -10.22
N HIS A 74 -8.32 -10.45 -9.79
CA HIS A 74 -8.99 -9.16 -9.73
C HIS A 74 -9.14 -8.73 -8.27
N PRO A 75 -8.91 -7.43 -7.99
CA PRO A 75 -9.20 -6.87 -6.67
C PRO A 75 -10.71 -6.74 -6.47
N ARG A 76 -11.11 -6.45 -5.23
CA ARG A 76 -12.50 -6.17 -4.90
C ARG A 76 -12.94 -4.85 -5.53
N ASN A 77 -14.12 -4.85 -6.12
CA ASN A 77 -14.78 -3.67 -6.68
C ASN A 77 -15.32 -2.73 -5.58
N ASP A 78 -15.69 -3.28 -4.41
CA ASP A 78 -16.38 -2.54 -3.34
C ASP A 78 -15.56 -2.45 -2.04
N SER A 79 -14.32 -1.93 -2.13
CA SER A 79 -13.58 -1.57 -0.92
C SER A 79 -13.97 -0.19 -0.39
N ALA A 80 -14.04 -0.04 0.93
CA ALA A 80 -14.31 1.24 1.59
C ALA A 80 -13.28 2.34 1.22
N SER A 81 -12.04 1.96 0.91
CA SER A 81 -10.99 2.88 0.46
C SER A 81 -11.00 3.10 -1.07
N GLY A 82 -11.65 2.22 -1.83
CA GLY A 82 -11.60 2.18 -3.30
C GLY A 82 -10.25 1.77 -3.90
N VAL A 83 -9.22 1.50 -3.06
CA VAL A 83 -7.85 1.23 -3.50
C VAL A 83 -7.19 0.07 -2.74
N ASP A 84 -8.00 -0.81 -2.14
CA ASP A 84 -7.53 -1.94 -1.35
C ASP A 84 -6.86 -3.03 -2.21
N PRO A 85 -5.54 -3.23 -2.06
CA PRO A 85 -4.79 -4.16 -2.89
C PRO A 85 -5.01 -5.63 -2.49
N ASP A 86 -5.65 -5.87 -1.34
CA ASP A 86 -5.72 -7.18 -0.72
C ASP A 86 -7.11 -7.80 -0.88
N ILE A 87 -7.12 -9.11 -1.08
CA ILE A 87 -8.34 -9.92 -1.11
C ILE A 87 -8.20 -11.08 -0.12
N THR A 88 -9.33 -11.63 0.33
CA THR A 88 -9.27 -12.81 1.19
C THR A 88 -8.71 -13.99 0.39
N VAL A 89 -8.05 -14.92 1.07
CA VAL A 89 -7.55 -16.16 0.43
C VAL A 89 -8.70 -16.92 -0.24
N GLN A 90 -9.89 -16.92 0.37
CA GLN A 90 -11.09 -17.54 -0.19
C GLN A 90 -11.56 -16.85 -1.48
N ASP A 91 -11.52 -15.53 -1.55
CA ASP A 91 -11.85 -14.78 -2.76
C ASP A 91 -10.85 -15.09 -3.87
N ALA A 92 -9.57 -15.23 -3.55
CA ALA A 92 -8.57 -15.67 -4.53
C ALA A 92 -8.89 -17.08 -5.06
N TYR A 93 -9.23 -18.03 -4.18
CA TYR A 93 -9.64 -19.38 -4.59
C TYR A 93 -10.87 -19.40 -5.50
N SER A 94 -11.85 -18.53 -5.26
CA SER A 94 -13.04 -18.45 -6.11
C SER A 94 -12.73 -18.02 -7.56
N GLN A 95 -11.60 -17.35 -7.79
CA GLN A 95 -11.17 -16.89 -9.12
C GLN A 95 -10.34 -17.92 -9.88
N ILE A 96 -9.83 -18.97 -9.20
CA ILE A 96 -8.95 -19.98 -9.80
C ILE A 96 -9.58 -20.67 -11.03
N PRO A 97 -10.83 -21.16 -11.00
CA PRO A 97 -11.40 -21.86 -12.15
C PRO A 97 -11.43 -21.00 -13.42
N ARG A 98 -11.69 -19.70 -13.27
CA ARG A 98 -11.67 -18.72 -14.37
C ARG A 98 -10.27 -18.58 -14.96
N ILE A 99 -9.28 -18.39 -14.10
CA ILE A 99 -7.89 -18.15 -14.51
C ILE A 99 -7.30 -19.42 -15.12
N SER A 100 -7.55 -20.59 -14.53
CA SER A 100 -7.17 -21.90 -15.05
C SER A 100 -7.69 -22.08 -16.48
N SER A 101 -8.99 -21.84 -16.70
CA SER A 101 -9.61 -21.94 -18.03
C SER A 101 -9.03 -20.96 -19.05
N ALA A 102 -8.63 -19.75 -18.62
CA ALA A 102 -8.09 -18.71 -19.50
C ALA A 102 -6.59 -18.88 -19.82
N THR A 103 -5.83 -19.50 -18.94
CA THR A 103 -4.35 -19.57 -19.01
C THR A 103 -3.82 -20.96 -19.32
N GLY A 104 -4.62 -22.01 -19.07
CA GLY A 104 -4.20 -23.41 -19.16
C GLY A 104 -3.34 -23.89 -17.98
N ILE A 105 -3.15 -23.08 -16.94
CA ILE A 105 -2.44 -23.47 -15.71
C ILE A 105 -3.35 -24.37 -14.88
N SER A 106 -2.82 -25.43 -14.28
CA SER A 106 -3.61 -26.32 -13.41
C SER A 106 -4.12 -25.58 -12.18
N GLU A 107 -5.31 -25.97 -11.71
CA GLU A 107 -5.90 -25.40 -10.49
C GLU A 107 -5.00 -25.60 -9.27
N ASP A 108 -4.37 -26.77 -9.15
CA ASP A 108 -3.41 -27.07 -8.08
C ASP A 108 -2.20 -26.11 -8.10
N GLY A 109 -1.70 -25.79 -9.29
CA GLY A 109 -0.59 -24.84 -9.45
C GLY A 109 -0.99 -23.43 -9.02
N LEU A 110 -2.20 -23.00 -9.38
CA LEU A 110 -2.75 -21.71 -8.95
C LEU A 110 -2.98 -21.66 -7.44
N GLN A 111 -3.50 -22.74 -6.84
CA GLN A 111 -3.67 -22.83 -5.38
C GLN A 111 -2.31 -22.75 -4.66
N GLN A 112 -1.28 -23.40 -5.18
CA GLN A 112 0.06 -23.31 -4.63
C GLN A 112 0.61 -21.89 -4.67
N ILE A 113 0.39 -21.15 -5.77
CA ILE A 113 0.81 -19.75 -5.89
C ILE A 113 0.08 -18.86 -4.88
N VAL A 114 -1.23 -19.08 -4.67
CA VAL A 114 -2.01 -18.36 -3.65
C VAL A 114 -1.45 -18.61 -2.26
N ASN A 115 -1.25 -19.87 -1.88
CA ASN A 115 -0.70 -20.25 -0.56
C ASN A 115 0.71 -19.69 -0.31
N GLN A 116 1.55 -19.60 -1.35
CA GLN A 116 2.90 -19.04 -1.22
C GLN A 116 2.92 -17.52 -1.00
N ASN A 117 1.84 -16.83 -1.35
CA ASN A 117 1.69 -15.38 -1.21
C ASN A 117 0.69 -14.99 -0.11
N GLU A 118 0.27 -15.97 0.70
CA GLU A 118 -0.60 -15.72 1.85
C GLU A 118 0.16 -14.92 2.92
N GLU A 119 -0.41 -13.78 3.29
CA GLU A 119 0.09 -12.96 4.38
C GLU A 119 -0.73 -13.27 5.64
N GLY A 120 -0.04 -13.78 6.64
CA GLY A 120 -0.63 -14.13 7.92
C GLY A 120 -0.89 -12.89 8.77
N THR A 121 -1.98 -12.92 9.52
CA THR A 121 -2.34 -11.84 10.44
C THR A 121 -1.93 -12.17 11.87
N PHE A 122 -1.64 -11.15 12.67
CA PHE A 122 -1.09 -11.35 14.01
C PHE A 122 -2.12 -11.93 14.99
N TRP A 123 -1.82 -13.13 15.48
CA TRP A 123 -2.48 -13.84 16.60
C TRP A 123 -3.98 -14.12 16.44
N THR A 124 -4.84 -13.09 16.48
CA THR A 124 -6.30 -13.18 16.37
C THR A 124 -6.93 -12.01 15.61
N PHE A 125 -6.13 -11.05 15.17
CA PHE A 125 -6.64 -9.91 14.41
C PHE A 125 -6.70 -10.30 12.95
N GLY A 126 -7.84 -10.07 12.29
CA GLY A 126 -7.99 -10.22 10.83
C GLY A 126 -8.01 -11.65 10.29
N THR A 127 -8.41 -11.77 9.03
CA THR A 127 -8.35 -13.01 8.25
C THR A 127 -7.07 -13.01 7.40
N PRO A 128 -6.51 -14.18 7.05
CA PRO A 128 -5.44 -14.26 6.07
C PRO A 128 -5.87 -13.64 4.74
N TYR A 129 -4.93 -12.98 4.09
CA TYR A 129 -5.17 -12.24 2.86
C TYR A 129 -4.00 -12.42 1.89
N VAL A 130 -4.25 -12.07 0.64
CA VAL A 130 -3.24 -12.08 -0.42
C VAL A 130 -3.28 -10.75 -1.17
N ASN A 131 -2.10 -10.25 -1.50
CA ASN A 131 -1.96 -9.03 -2.28
C ASN A 131 -2.09 -9.32 -3.77
N VAL A 132 -3.05 -8.68 -4.45
CA VAL A 132 -3.38 -8.98 -5.86
C VAL A 132 -2.23 -8.66 -6.80
N LEU A 133 -1.53 -7.53 -6.59
CA LEU A 133 -0.39 -7.16 -7.42
C LEU A 133 0.74 -8.20 -7.30
N ARG A 134 1.09 -8.59 -6.08
CA ARG A 134 2.13 -9.61 -5.84
C ARG A 134 1.76 -10.94 -6.46
N LEU A 135 0.50 -11.36 -6.30
CA LEU A 135 0.00 -12.61 -6.84
C LEU A 135 0.06 -12.63 -8.38
N ASN A 136 -0.34 -11.53 -9.03
CA ASN A 136 -0.25 -11.40 -10.48
C ASN A 136 1.20 -11.34 -10.98
N LEU A 137 2.13 -10.73 -10.23
CA LEU A 137 3.55 -10.78 -10.57
C LEU A 137 4.13 -12.19 -10.40
N ALA A 138 3.69 -12.96 -9.41
CA ALA A 138 4.07 -14.36 -9.26
C ALA A 138 3.58 -15.22 -10.44
N LEU A 139 2.37 -14.96 -10.93
CA LEU A 139 1.85 -15.60 -12.15
C LEU A 139 2.72 -15.29 -13.37
N ILE A 140 3.08 -14.02 -13.60
CA ILE A 140 3.94 -13.65 -14.74
C ILE A 140 5.31 -14.33 -14.63
N LYS A 141 5.88 -14.40 -13.43
CA LYS A 141 7.18 -15.07 -13.17
C LYS A 141 7.13 -16.58 -13.33
N SER A 142 5.96 -17.21 -13.23
CA SER A 142 5.81 -18.66 -13.41
C SER A 142 6.16 -19.13 -14.84
N GLY A 143 6.23 -18.21 -15.81
CA GLY A 143 6.65 -18.49 -17.18
C GLY A 143 5.58 -19.18 -18.04
N SER A 144 4.31 -19.13 -17.62
CA SER A 144 3.21 -19.63 -18.46
C SER A 144 3.10 -18.83 -19.75
N SER A 145 2.86 -19.51 -20.87
CA SER A 145 2.73 -18.93 -22.20
C SER A 145 1.69 -17.82 -22.28
N ALA A 146 0.69 -17.85 -21.40
CA ALA A 146 -0.35 -16.82 -21.30
C ALA A 146 0.18 -15.44 -20.88
N TYR A 147 1.37 -15.35 -20.28
CA TYR A 147 1.95 -14.10 -19.76
C TYR A 147 3.17 -13.60 -20.53
N ASN A 148 3.55 -14.23 -21.65
CA ASN A 148 4.74 -13.88 -22.42
C ASN A 148 4.74 -12.43 -22.93
N SER A 149 3.57 -11.81 -23.08
CA SER A 149 3.45 -10.39 -23.46
C SER A 149 3.82 -9.41 -22.34
N PHE A 150 3.98 -9.90 -21.10
CA PHE A 150 4.24 -9.09 -19.91
C PHE A 150 5.62 -9.32 -19.31
N SER A 151 6.41 -10.30 -19.81
CA SER A 151 7.79 -10.51 -19.38
C SER A 151 8.72 -9.46 -19.96
#